data_AF-A0A1R2CS89-F1
#
_entry.id   AF-A0A1R2CS89-F1
#
_cell.length_a   1.000
_cell.length_b   1.000
_cell.length_c   1.000
_cell.angle_alpha   90.00
_cell.angle_beta   90.00
_cell.angle_gamma   90.00
#
_symmetry.space_group_name_H-M   'P 1'
#
loop_
_entity.id
_entity.type
_entity.pdbx_description
1 polymer ?
#
loop_
_entity_poly.entity_id
_entity_poly.type
_entity_poly.pdbx_seq_one_letter_code
_entity_poly.pdbx_strand_id
1 'polypeptide(L)'
;MPLHKRYYKILITLINKTTKSQDDINRIADLLTKIDEFAPYISSLSTLSLEELASSMKLTEFHRLEIIFLKNSYSDKLYIIAKGHVLLYDSAENGKKFLVTTLGPGKVLGERGLIRHLPRSLTAVSKKHTYLLTLDLSTFSYIMRNQLQSNIEEKIAFLERKFPRSFGFKSYQKEKIAYCIDIKKYKRDDIIIEQGKLIEYLIMIHSGECLLTKNYDYKQIKIICLGSGCMIADECVFYNEPSHYTCRVVSENAKLYFVKKQHFLLQCSQEVANKLTKLCKARVATRDEMAEVASRVVLESSSFSNTVTKFPLAHPMLRKKFSVPYNVSQSNESLLCVPGNLNKSKEKLINLRKRVNLNRSLMVSRNSLSNSILI
;
A
#
# COMPACT_ATOMS: atom_id res chain seq x y z
N MET A 1 -15.06 3.43 8.03
CA MET A 1 -15.06 3.29 9.51
C MET A 1 -15.83 2.01 9.76
N PRO A 2 -15.29 1.01 10.47
CA PRO A 2 -15.88 -0.32 10.48
C PRO A 2 -17.33 -0.24 10.93
N LEU A 3 -18.20 -0.92 10.18
CA LEU A 3 -19.63 -0.98 10.46
C LEU A 3 -19.83 -1.42 11.92
N HIS A 4 -20.44 -0.56 12.74
CA HIS A 4 -20.68 -0.84 14.15
C HIS A 4 -21.45 -2.17 14.32
N LYS A 5 -21.13 -2.98 15.33
CA LYS A 5 -21.77 -4.30 15.57
C LYS A 5 -23.31 -4.25 15.53
N ARG A 6 -23.89 -3.12 15.94
CA ARG A 6 -25.33 -2.85 15.90
C ARG A 6 -25.91 -2.92 14.49
N TYR A 7 -25.19 -2.42 13.48
CA TYR A 7 -25.64 -2.41 12.10
C TYR A 7 -25.71 -3.82 11.50
N TYR A 8 -24.72 -4.68 11.77
CA TYR A 8 -24.78 -6.09 11.33
C TYR A 8 -25.97 -6.83 11.94
N LYS A 9 -26.30 -6.56 13.21
CA LYS A 9 -27.49 -7.15 13.84
C LYS A 9 -28.77 -6.73 13.12
N ILE A 10 -28.93 -5.45 12.83
CA ILE A 10 -30.08 -4.93 12.07
C ILE A 10 -30.13 -5.55 10.68
N LEU A 11 -28.99 -5.59 9.96
CA LEU A 11 -28.89 -6.16 8.62
C LEU A 11 -29.32 -7.63 8.58
N ILE A 12 -28.85 -8.44 9.53
CA ILE A 12 -29.26 -9.84 9.69
C ILE A 12 -30.78 -9.94 9.91
N THR A 13 -31.34 -9.14 10.82
CA THR A 13 -32.77 -9.15 11.11
C THR A 13 -33.61 -8.77 9.88
N LEU A 14 -33.21 -7.75 9.13
CA LEU A 14 -33.93 -7.28 7.94
C LEU A 14 -33.89 -8.31 6.80
N ILE A 15 -32.71 -8.88 6.53
CA ILE A 15 -32.55 -9.85 5.44
C ILE A 15 -33.32 -11.15 5.74
N ASN A 16 -33.42 -11.54 7.02
CA ASN A 16 -34.13 -12.74 7.43
C ASN A 16 -35.67 -12.61 7.40
N LYS A 17 -36.22 -11.42 7.14
CA LYS A 17 -37.67 -11.24 6.97
C LYS A 17 -38.17 -12.01 5.74
N THR A 18 -39.27 -12.75 5.91
CA THR A 18 -39.97 -13.49 4.85
C THR A 18 -40.51 -12.56 3.77
N THR A 19 -41.12 -11.45 4.17
CA THR A 19 -41.54 -10.35 3.30
C THR A 19 -40.81 -9.06 3.70
N LYS A 20 -40.30 -8.33 2.70
CA LYS A 20 -39.55 -7.08 2.90
C LYS A 20 -40.37 -5.94 2.33
N SER A 21 -40.65 -4.93 3.16
CA SER A 21 -41.23 -3.67 2.68
C SER A 21 -40.20 -2.86 1.88
N GLN A 22 -40.63 -1.86 1.11
CA GLN A 22 -39.71 -0.97 0.40
C GLN A 22 -38.76 -0.27 1.38
N ASP A 23 -39.23 0.12 2.57
CA ASP A 23 -38.39 0.70 3.61
C ASP A 23 -37.33 -0.27 4.13
N ASP A 24 -37.66 -1.57 4.24
CA ASP A 24 -36.68 -2.60 4.59
C ASP A 24 -35.60 -2.72 3.52
N ILE A 25 -35.98 -2.72 2.24
CA ILE A 25 -35.06 -2.80 1.10
C ILE A 25 -34.13 -1.59 1.09
N ASN A 26 -34.69 -0.39 1.20
CA ASN A 26 -33.93 0.87 1.26
C ASN A 26 -32.93 0.87 2.42
N ARG A 27 -33.36 0.35 3.58
CA ARG A 27 -32.51 0.24 4.77
C ARG A 27 -31.42 -0.81 4.62
N ILE A 28 -31.69 -1.94 3.98
CA ILE A 28 -30.67 -2.94 3.65
C ILE A 28 -29.65 -2.34 2.69
N ALA A 29 -30.09 -1.66 1.63
CA ALA A 29 -29.22 -1.00 0.67
C ALA A 29 -28.27 0.01 1.36
N ASP A 30 -28.80 0.90 2.20
CA ASP A 30 -28.00 1.84 3.00
C ASP A 30 -26.98 1.11 3.89
N LEU A 31 -27.37 0.04 4.59
CA LEU A 31 -26.44 -0.73 5.43
C LEU A 31 -25.33 -1.42 4.62
N LEU A 32 -25.63 -1.91 3.41
CA LEU A 32 -24.62 -2.51 2.52
C LEU A 32 -23.55 -1.48 2.11
N THR A 33 -23.94 -0.23 1.85
CA THR A 33 -22.99 0.86 1.49
C THR A 33 -22.05 1.26 2.64
N LYS A 34 -22.33 0.82 3.86
CA LYS A 34 -21.51 1.13 5.03
C LYS A 34 -20.52 0.00 5.37
N ILE A 35 -20.56 -1.13 4.65
CA ILE A 35 -19.61 -2.23 4.82
C ILE A 35 -18.29 -1.85 4.13
N ASP A 36 -17.26 -1.51 4.91
CA ASP A 36 -16.01 -0.92 4.41
C ASP A 36 -15.40 -1.62 3.16
N GLU A 37 -15.38 -2.96 3.10
CA GLU A 37 -14.79 -3.69 1.97
C GLU A 37 -15.76 -3.88 0.80
N PHE A 38 -17.06 -3.90 1.06
CA PHE A 38 -18.08 -4.13 0.04
C PHE A 38 -18.57 -2.84 -0.59
N ALA A 39 -18.58 -1.73 0.17
CA ALA A 39 -19.01 -0.41 -0.28
C ALA A 39 -18.31 0.06 -1.56
N PRO A 40 -16.98 -0.11 -1.74
CA PRO A 40 -16.30 0.27 -2.98
C PRO A 40 -16.75 -0.52 -4.22
N TYR A 41 -17.36 -1.70 -4.04
CA TYR A 41 -17.89 -2.52 -5.13
C TYR A 41 -19.27 -2.06 -5.60
N ILE A 42 -19.97 -1.30 -4.76
CA ILE A 42 -21.35 -0.87 -5.00
C ILE A 42 -21.50 0.65 -5.05
N SER A 43 -20.43 1.42 -4.80
CA SER A 43 -20.48 2.87 -4.68
C SER A 43 -20.88 3.62 -5.96
N SER A 44 -20.76 2.97 -7.12
CA SER A 44 -21.15 3.53 -8.41
C SER A 44 -22.44 2.94 -8.97
N LEU A 45 -23.15 2.12 -8.18
CA LEU A 45 -24.42 1.55 -8.60
C LEU A 45 -25.53 2.61 -8.48
N SER A 46 -26.50 2.53 -9.40
CA SER A 46 -27.71 3.32 -9.31
C SER A 46 -28.53 2.90 -8.07
N THR A 47 -29.41 3.78 -7.59
CA THR A 47 -30.31 3.48 -6.48
C THR A 47 -31.15 2.22 -6.77
N LEU A 48 -31.69 2.09 -7.98
CA LEU A 48 -32.46 0.91 -8.40
C LEU A 48 -31.62 -0.37 -8.34
N SER A 49 -30.37 -0.33 -8.83
CA SER A 49 -29.46 -1.47 -8.78
C SER A 49 -29.08 -1.85 -7.33
N LEU A 50 -28.97 -0.87 -6.43
CA LEU A 50 -28.74 -1.11 -5.00
C LEU A 50 -29.96 -1.74 -4.32
N GLU A 51 -31.16 -1.31 -4.67
CA GLU A 51 -32.42 -1.91 -4.18
C GLU A 51 -32.60 -3.35 -4.67
N GLU A 52 -32.28 -3.61 -5.94
CA GLU A 52 -32.31 -4.96 -6.52
C GLU A 52 -31.27 -5.87 -5.85
N LEU A 53 -30.06 -5.34 -5.61
CA LEU A 53 -29.02 -6.03 -4.85
C LEU A 53 -29.49 -6.38 -3.44
N ALA A 54 -30.06 -5.40 -2.73
CA ALA A 54 -30.58 -5.55 -1.38
C ALA A 54 -31.70 -6.58 -1.29
N SER A 55 -32.58 -6.60 -2.30
CA SER A 55 -33.69 -7.56 -2.40
C SER A 55 -33.22 -8.98 -2.70
N SER A 56 -32.13 -9.12 -3.45
CA SER A 56 -31.59 -10.42 -3.88
C SER A 56 -30.66 -11.08 -2.85
N MET A 57 -30.16 -10.32 -1.87
CA MET A 57 -29.29 -10.86 -0.82
C MET A 57 -30.05 -11.83 0.09
N LYS A 58 -29.48 -13.02 0.30
CA LYS A 58 -30.02 -14.03 1.22
C LYS A 58 -29.11 -14.18 2.44
N LEU A 59 -29.69 -14.54 3.57
CA LEU A 59 -28.95 -14.89 4.78
C LEU A 59 -28.72 -16.41 4.79
N THR A 60 -27.48 -16.83 4.99
CA THR A 60 -27.11 -18.23 5.19
C THR A 60 -26.40 -18.38 6.52
N GLU A 61 -26.73 -19.44 7.24
CA GLU A 61 -26.21 -19.72 8.57
C GLU A 61 -25.33 -20.97 8.51
N PHE A 62 -24.20 -20.92 9.21
CA PHE A 62 -23.28 -22.04 9.33
C PHE A 62 -22.88 -22.23 10.80
N HIS A 63 -23.00 -23.46 11.32
CA HIS A 63 -22.49 -23.85 12.63
C HIS A 63 -20.97 -24.00 12.61
N ARG A 64 -20.34 -24.18 13.77
CA ARG A 64 -18.89 -24.31 13.90
C ARG A 64 -18.38 -25.52 13.08
N LEU A 65 -17.28 -25.32 12.34
CA LEU A 65 -16.58 -26.32 11.51
C LEU A 65 -17.34 -26.79 10.26
N GLU A 66 -18.48 -26.17 9.93
CA GLU A 66 -19.17 -26.44 8.68
C GLU A 66 -18.43 -25.87 7.48
N ILE A 67 -18.49 -26.60 6.37
CA ILE A 67 -17.86 -26.24 5.11
C ILE A 67 -18.83 -25.31 4.37
N ILE A 68 -18.35 -24.11 4.05
CA ILE A 68 -19.10 -23.13 3.24
C ILE A 68 -18.92 -23.47 1.76
N PHE A 69 -17.68 -23.75 1.34
CA PHE A 69 -17.38 -24.32 0.02
C PHE A 69 -16.02 -25.01 0.03
N LEU A 70 -15.84 -25.97 -0.88
CA LEU A 70 -14.59 -26.71 -1.07
C LEU A 70 -13.73 -26.06 -2.15
N LYS A 71 -12.40 -26.16 -2.01
CA LYS A 71 -11.47 -25.89 -3.12
C LYS A 71 -11.86 -26.76 -4.33
N ASN A 72 -11.71 -26.21 -5.53
CA ASN A 72 -12.06 -26.81 -6.82
C ASN A 72 -13.57 -27.05 -7.05
N SER A 73 -14.45 -26.68 -6.11
CA SER A 73 -15.89 -26.66 -6.37
C SER A 73 -16.27 -25.49 -7.29
N TYR A 74 -17.46 -25.57 -7.89
CA TYR A 74 -17.98 -24.52 -8.76
C TYR A 74 -18.23 -23.21 -8.01
N SER A 75 -18.03 -22.09 -8.70
CA SER A 75 -18.24 -20.75 -8.14
C SER A 75 -19.62 -20.22 -8.52
N ASP A 76 -20.56 -20.37 -7.61
CA ASP A 76 -22.00 -20.09 -7.78
C ASP A 76 -22.49 -18.86 -7.02
N LYS A 77 -21.79 -18.46 -5.95
CA LYS A 77 -22.20 -17.37 -5.05
C LYS A 77 -21.05 -16.51 -4.54
N LEU A 78 -21.35 -15.26 -4.24
CA LEU A 78 -20.52 -14.35 -3.46
C LEU A 78 -20.97 -14.41 -2.00
N TYR A 79 -20.04 -14.29 -1.05
CA TYR A 79 -20.35 -14.28 0.37
C TYR A 79 -19.82 -13.01 1.04
N ILE A 80 -20.59 -12.45 1.97
CA ILE A 80 -20.18 -11.34 2.84
C ILE A 80 -20.39 -11.77 4.28
N ILE A 81 -19.35 -11.70 5.11
CA ILE A 81 -19.45 -12.13 6.50
C ILE A 81 -20.21 -11.08 7.32
N ALA A 82 -21.44 -11.38 7.77
CA ALA A 82 -22.21 -10.47 8.63
C ALA A 82 -21.89 -10.67 10.12
N LYS A 83 -21.69 -11.93 10.54
CA LYS A 83 -21.33 -12.31 11.91
C LYS A 83 -20.54 -13.61 11.88
N GLY A 84 -19.65 -13.82 12.83
CA GLY A 84 -18.81 -15.03 12.88
C GLY A 84 -17.45 -14.80 12.24
N HIS A 85 -16.73 -15.87 11.97
CA HIS A 85 -15.40 -15.85 11.35
C HIS A 85 -15.28 -17.06 10.42
N VAL A 86 -14.59 -16.89 9.29
CA VAL A 86 -14.36 -17.93 8.30
C VAL A 86 -12.87 -18.22 8.18
N LEU A 87 -12.50 -19.49 8.25
CA LEU A 87 -11.16 -20.00 8.02
C LEU A 87 -11.02 -20.35 6.55
N LEU A 88 -9.98 -19.83 5.89
CA LEU A 88 -9.65 -20.20 4.52
C LEU A 88 -8.44 -21.13 4.52
N TYR A 89 -8.59 -22.30 3.93
CA TYR A 89 -7.55 -23.31 3.82
C TYR A 89 -7.14 -23.50 2.36
N ASP A 90 -5.84 -23.69 2.15
CA ASP A 90 -5.30 -24.22 0.91
C ASP A 90 -4.73 -25.63 1.19
N SER A 91 -4.46 -26.37 0.14
CA SER A 91 -3.85 -27.70 0.18
C SER A 91 -2.56 -27.69 -0.62
N ALA A 92 -1.47 -28.13 0.00
CA ALA A 92 -0.21 -28.39 -0.68
C ALA A 92 -0.34 -29.61 -1.61
N GLU A 93 0.61 -29.81 -2.53
CA GLU A 93 0.62 -30.93 -3.49
C GLU A 93 0.59 -32.30 -2.81
N ASN A 94 1.12 -32.40 -1.58
CA ASN A 94 1.08 -33.59 -0.74
C ASN A 94 -0.25 -33.80 0.01
N GLY A 95 -1.29 -33.02 -0.30
CA GLY A 95 -2.62 -33.10 0.31
C GLY A 95 -2.74 -32.47 1.71
N LYS A 96 -1.63 -32.00 2.32
CA LYS A 96 -1.70 -31.33 3.63
C LYS A 96 -2.42 -29.98 3.50
N LYS A 97 -3.48 -29.82 4.28
CA LYS A 97 -4.23 -28.56 4.40
C LYS A 97 -3.50 -27.61 5.36
N PHE A 98 -3.37 -26.36 4.97
CA PHE A 98 -2.83 -25.31 5.83
C PHE A 98 -3.74 -24.07 5.82
N LEU A 99 -3.80 -23.39 6.95
CA LEU A 99 -4.62 -22.20 7.11
C LEU A 99 -3.96 -21.02 6.39
N VAL A 100 -4.66 -20.45 5.41
CA VAL A 100 -4.23 -19.25 4.67
C VAL A 100 -4.52 -18.00 5.51
N THR A 101 -5.75 -17.88 6.02
CA THR A 101 -6.19 -16.71 6.78
C THR A 101 -7.48 -16.97 7.54
N THR A 102 -7.81 -16.04 8.44
CA THR A 102 -9.13 -15.94 9.07
C THR A 102 -9.79 -14.62 8.66
N LEU A 103 -10.99 -14.71 8.09
CA LEU A 103 -11.82 -13.57 7.73
C LEU A 103 -12.88 -13.32 8.80
N GLY A 104 -13.15 -12.04 9.08
CA GLY A 104 -14.15 -11.59 10.06
C GLY A 104 -15.27 -10.78 9.41
N PRO A 105 -16.18 -10.21 10.22
CA PRO A 105 -17.31 -9.44 9.71
C PRO A 105 -16.89 -8.30 8.76
N GLY A 106 -17.65 -8.12 7.69
CA GLY A 106 -17.43 -7.13 6.63
C GLY A 106 -16.51 -7.58 5.50
N LYS A 107 -15.77 -8.70 5.67
CA LYS A 107 -14.95 -9.28 4.61
C LYS A 107 -15.81 -9.97 3.55
N VAL A 108 -15.39 -9.84 2.30
CA VAL A 108 -16.01 -10.48 1.14
C VAL A 108 -15.19 -11.70 0.75
N LEU A 109 -15.83 -12.79 0.33
CA LEU A 109 -15.13 -13.98 -0.15
C LEU A 109 -15.87 -14.68 -1.29
N GLY A 110 -15.09 -15.32 -2.15
CA GLY A 110 -15.59 -16.11 -3.27
C GLY A 110 -15.74 -15.34 -4.58
N GLU A 111 -15.42 -14.05 -4.59
CA GLU A 111 -15.49 -13.14 -5.73
C GLU A 111 -14.61 -13.61 -6.89
N ARG A 112 -13.39 -14.06 -6.61
CA ARG A 112 -12.41 -14.47 -7.63
C ARG A 112 -12.97 -15.50 -8.60
N GLY A 113 -13.67 -16.50 -8.09
CA GLY A 113 -14.23 -17.58 -8.91
C GLY A 113 -15.38 -17.11 -9.80
N LEU A 114 -16.21 -16.19 -9.31
CA LEU A 114 -17.32 -15.61 -10.09
C LEU A 114 -16.81 -14.70 -11.20
N ILE A 115 -15.79 -13.91 -10.88
CA ILE A 115 -15.17 -12.94 -11.78
C ILE A 115 -14.42 -13.64 -12.92
N ARG A 116 -13.59 -14.63 -12.58
CA ARG A 116 -12.74 -15.33 -13.55
C ARG A 116 -13.39 -16.56 -14.18
N HIS A 117 -14.62 -16.90 -13.78
CA HIS A 117 -15.26 -18.17 -14.14
C HIS A 117 -14.38 -19.39 -13.81
N LEU A 118 -13.75 -19.35 -12.63
CA LEU A 118 -12.85 -20.40 -12.17
C LEU A 118 -13.44 -21.14 -10.96
N PRO A 119 -13.04 -22.40 -10.73
CA PRO A 119 -13.32 -23.10 -9.49
C PRO A 119 -12.79 -22.34 -8.26
N ARG A 120 -13.37 -22.64 -7.09
CA ARG A 120 -12.94 -22.05 -5.81
C ARG A 120 -11.45 -22.33 -5.57
N SER A 121 -10.65 -21.31 -5.27
CA SER A 121 -9.21 -21.47 -4.99
C SER A 121 -8.91 -22.18 -3.68
N LEU A 122 -9.79 -21.98 -2.70
CA LEU A 122 -9.57 -22.30 -1.29
C LEU A 122 -10.80 -23.01 -0.76
N THR A 123 -10.62 -23.73 0.35
CA THR A 123 -11.71 -24.27 1.13
C THR A 123 -12.08 -23.27 2.21
N ALA A 124 -13.36 -22.94 2.34
CA ALA A 124 -13.88 -22.04 3.37
C ALA A 124 -14.64 -22.85 4.43
N VAL A 125 -14.27 -22.65 5.70
CA VAL A 125 -14.86 -23.35 6.84
C VAL A 125 -15.24 -22.32 7.91
N SER A 126 -16.41 -22.44 8.51
CA SER A 126 -16.82 -21.59 9.62
C SER A 126 -15.99 -21.89 10.88
N LYS A 127 -15.39 -20.86 11.49
CA LYS A 127 -14.62 -21.00 12.74
C LYS A 127 -15.54 -21.22 13.95
N LYS A 128 -16.71 -20.62 13.88
CA LYS A 128 -17.78 -20.61 14.89
C LYS A 128 -19.10 -20.38 14.18
N HIS A 129 -20.19 -20.31 14.93
CA HIS A 129 -21.49 -19.94 14.39
C HIS A 129 -21.41 -18.60 13.61
N THR A 130 -21.73 -18.67 12.32
CA THR A 130 -21.43 -17.63 11.32
C THR A 130 -22.65 -17.37 10.45
N TYR A 131 -22.93 -16.09 10.21
CA TYR A 131 -23.96 -15.64 9.28
C TYR A 131 -23.29 -14.97 8.09
N LEU A 132 -23.62 -15.45 6.89
CA LEU A 132 -23.12 -14.92 5.63
C LEU A 132 -24.30 -14.37 4.82
N LEU A 133 -24.11 -13.18 4.25
CA LEU A 133 -24.97 -12.71 3.17
C LEU A 133 -24.48 -13.33 1.88
N THR A 134 -25.39 -13.90 1.08
CA THR A 134 -25.07 -14.54 -0.18
C THR A 134 -25.73 -13.85 -1.35
N LEU A 135 -24.97 -13.71 -2.43
CA LEU A 135 -25.46 -13.23 -3.72
C LEU A 135 -25.20 -14.29 -4.78
N ASP A 136 -26.24 -14.72 -5.48
CA ASP A 136 -26.15 -15.76 -6.50
C ASP A 136 -25.44 -15.22 -7.77
N LEU A 137 -24.80 -16.11 -8.55
CA LEU A 137 -23.97 -15.76 -9.70
C LEU A 137 -24.70 -14.92 -10.76
N SER A 138 -25.98 -15.20 -11.02
CA SER A 138 -26.79 -14.45 -11.99
C SER A 138 -26.92 -12.98 -11.58
N THR A 139 -27.37 -12.73 -10.36
CA THR A 139 -27.49 -11.38 -9.80
C THR A 139 -26.14 -10.68 -9.68
N PHE A 140 -25.11 -11.39 -9.22
CA PHE A 140 -23.74 -10.87 -9.18
C PHE A 140 -23.28 -10.40 -10.57
N SER A 141 -23.52 -11.22 -11.58
CA SER A 141 -23.08 -10.96 -12.95
C SER A 141 -23.79 -9.77 -13.57
N TYR A 142 -25.08 -9.62 -13.27
CA TYR A 142 -25.90 -8.52 -13.76
C TYR A 142 -25.55 -7.18 -13.09
N ILE A 143 -25.41 -7.17 -11.76
CA ILE A 143 -25.32 -5.93 -10.98
C ILE A 143 -23.88 -5.45 -10.74
N MET A 144 -22.97 -6.36 -10.39
CA MET A 144 -21.72 -5.98 -9.72
C MET A 144 -20.43 -6.34 -10.46
N ARG A 145 -20.52 -7.23 -11.45
CA ARG A 145 -19.35 -7.84 -12.09
C ARG A 145 -18.36 -6.81 -12.64
N ASN A 146 -18.83 -5.80 -13.36
CA ASN A 146 -17.95 -4.84 -14.04
C ASN A 146 -17.14 -3.98 -13.06
N GLN A 147 -17.78 -3.56 -11.95
CA GLN A 147 -17.20 -2.74 -10.90
C GLN A 147 -16.14 -3.54 -10.14
N LEU A 148 -16.45 -4.78 -9.77
CA LEU A 148 -15.49 -5.68 -9.14
C LEU A 148 -14.32 -5.99 -10.07
N GLN A 149 -14.60 -6.37 -11.32
CA GLN A 149 -13.57 -6.66 -12.31
C GLN A 149 -12.61 -5.47 -12.48
N SER A 150 -13.13 -4.26 -12.67
CA SER A 150 -12.32 -3.05 -12.84
C SER A 150 -11.44 -2.77 -11.61
N ASN A 151 -11.99 -2.95 -10.40
CA ASN A 151 -11.23 -2.78 -9.15
C ASN A 151 -10.08 -3.78 -9.01
N ILE A 152 -10.31 -5.05 -9.38
CA ILE A 152 -9.25 -6.08 -9.36
C ILE A 152 -8.22 -5.80 -10.47
N GLU A 153 -8.67 -5.42 -11.67
CA GLU A 153 -7.79 -5.09 -12.79
C GLU A 153 -6.89 -3.88 -12.48
N GLU A 154 -7.40 -2.84 -11.82
CA GLU A 154 -6.59 -1.70 -11.35
C GLU A 154 -5.46 -2.19 -10.43
N LYS A 155 -5.78 -3.07 -9.48
CA LYS A 155 -4.80 -3.64 -8.54
C LYS A 155 -3.76 -4.50 -9.26
N ILE A 156 -4.19 -5.37 -10.18
CA ILE A 156 -3.28 -6.22 -10.97
C ILE A 156 -2.37 -5.36 -11.84
N ALA A 157 -2.92 -4.38 -12.57
CA ALA A 157 -2.15 -3.48 -13.42
C ALA A 157 -1.14 -2.66 -12.62
N PHE A 158 -1.50 -2.21 -11.41
CA PHE A 158 -0.58 -1.56 -10.49
C PHE A 158 0.58 -2.48 -10.12
N LEU A 159 0.30 -3.72 -9.69
CA LEU A 159 1.35 -4.69 -9.35
C LEU A 159 2.21 -5.05 -10.56
N GLU A 160 1.63 -5.25 -11.73
CA GLU A 160 2.42 -5.58 -12.92
C GLU A 160 3.39 -4.46 -13.32
N ARG A 161 2.96 -3.20 -13.17
CA ARG A 161 3.74 -2.03 -13.56
C ARG A 161 4.75 -1.57 -12.50
N LYS A 162 4.36 -1.58 -11.22
CA LYS A 162 5.10 -0.91 -10.14
C LYS A 162 5.81 -1.88 -9.22
N PHE A 163 5.38 -3.14 -9.16
CA PHE A 163 6.00 -4.11 -8.27
C PHE A 163 7.40 -4.47 -8.78
N PRO A 164 8.45 -4.43 -7.93
CA PRO A 164 9.82 -4.61 -8.40
C PRO A 164 10.02 -5.95 -9.10
N ARG A 165 10.44 -5.92 -10.38
CA ARG A 165 10.75 -7.15 -11.15
C ARG A 165 11.85 -7.99 -10.49
N SER A 166 12.76 -7.36 -9.76
CA SER A 166 13.82 -8.01 -9.00
C SER A 166 13.32 -9.04 -7.98
N PHE A 167 12.05 -8.94 -7.59
CA PHE A 167 11.41 -9.86 -6.64
C PHE A 167 11.03 -11.20 -7.30
N GLY A 168 11.00 -11.30 -8.64
CA GLY A 168 10.79 -12.57 -9.34
C GLY A 168 9.36 -13.13 -9.30
N PHE A 169 8.37 -12.32 -8.93
CA PHE A 169 6.97 -12.77 -8.87
C PHE A 169 6.38 -12.95 -10.27
N LYS A 170 5.81 -14.12 -10.50
CA LYS A 170 5.02 -14.45 -11.70
C LYS A 170 3.66 -13.75 -11.66
N SER A 171 3.03 -13.57 -12.82
CA SER A 171 1.73 -12.86 -12.93
C SER A 171 0.63 -13.46 -12.07
N TYR A 172 0.53 -14.80 -11.99
CA TYR A 172 -0.47 -15.44 -11.14
C TYR A 172 -0.26 -15.17 -9.64
N GLN A 173 0.99 -14.97 -9.19
CA GLN A 173 1.29 -14.64 -7.79
C GLN A 173 0.88 -13.20 -7.50
N LYS A 174 1.17 -12.27 -8.42
CA LYS A 174 0.71 -10.87 -8.32
C LYS A 174 -0.81 -10.78 -8.31
N GLU A 175 -1.48 -11.57 -9.15
CA GLU A 175 -2.94 -11.65 -9.14
C GLU A 175 -3.47 -12.14 -7.78
N LYS A 176 -2.89 -13.20 -7.19
CA LYS A 176 -3.27 -13.65 -5.84
C LYS A 176 -3.06 -12.56 -4.77
N ILE A 177 -1.98 -11.77 -4.88
CA ILE A 177 -1.75 -10.61 -4.00
C ILE A 177 -2.83 -9.55 -4.22
N ALA A 178 -3.21 -9.27 -5.47
CA ALA A 178 -4.22 -8.25 -5.80
C ALA A 178 -5.56 -8.51 -5.11
N TYR A 179 -6.02 -9.77 -5.05
CA TYR A 179 -7.24 -10.14 -4.32
C TYR A 179 -7.15 -9.90 -2.81
N CYS A 180 -5.94 -9.86 -2.23
CA CYS A 180 -5.72 -9.65 -0.80
C CYS A 180 -5.40 -8.18 -0.44
N ILE A 181 -5.39 -7.26 -1.40
CA ILE A 181 -5.09 -5.84 -1.15
C ILE A 181 -6.31 -5.16 -0.52
N ASP A 182 -6.11 -4.66 0.70
CA ASP A 182 -6.99 -3.68 1.35
C ASP A 182 -6.60 -2.27 0.87
N ILE A 183 -7.58 -1.44 0.52
CA ILE A 183 -7.37 -0.06 0.07
C ILE A 183 -7.71 0.89 1.22
N LYS A 184 -6.79 1.80 1.55
CA LYS A 184 -7.07 2.90 2.48
C LYS A 184 -6.72 4.24 1.84
N LYS A 185 -7.60 5.23 2.07
CA LYS A 185 -7.41 6.62 1.66
C LYS A 185 -7.03 7.43 2.90
N TYR A 186 -6.08 8.34 2.72
CA TYR A 186 -5.56 9.22 3.75
C TYR A 186 -5.53 10.65 3.24
N LYS A 187 -5.63 11.60 4.15
CA LYS A 187 -5.47 13.02 3.91
C LYS A 187 -4.07 13.46 4.34
N ARG A 188 -3.71 14.69 3.96
CA ARG A 188 -2.49 15.34 4.42
C ARG A 188 -2.36 15.25 5.95
N ASP A 189 -1.13 15.03 6.39
CA ASP A 189 -0.71 14.91 7.79
C ASP A 189 -1.16 13.65 8.54
N ASP A 190 -1.98 12.80 7.91
CA ASP A 190 -2.28 11.47 8.46
C ASP A 190 -0.99 10.65 8.63
N ILE A 191 -0.86 10.02 9.80
CA ILE A 191 0.23 9.10 10.13
C ILE A 191 -0.21 7.69 9.72
N ILE A 192 0.57 7.09 8.83
CA ILE A 192 0.33 5.72 8.34
C ILE A 192 1.05 4.72 9.25
N ILE A 193 2.27 5.07 9.67
CA ILE A 193 3.15 4.23 10.49
C ILE A 193 3.83 5.13 11.52
N GLU A 194 3.89 4.67 12.77
CA GLU A 194 4.73 5.24 13.81
C GLU A 194 6.00 4.41 13.99
N GLN A 195 7.13 5.09 14.19
CA GLN A 195 8.40 4.46 14.52
C GLN A 195 8.28 3.57 15.77
N GLY A 196 8.99 2.44 15.78
CA GLY A 196 9.01 1.48 16.86
C GLY A 196 7.78 0.57 16.93
N LYS A 197 6.80 0.72 16.03
CA LYS A 197 5.64 -0.19 15.96
C LYS A 197 5.95 -1.40 15.09
N LEU A 198 5.49 -2.56 15.54
CA LEU A 198 5.47 -3.76 14.73
C LEU A 198 4.24 -3.72 13.80
N ILE A 199 4.46 -3.92 12.51
CA ILE A 199 3.41 -3.85 11.50
C ILE A 199 3.32 -5.17 10.75
N GLU A 200 2.10 -5.71 10.66
CA GLU A 200 1.81 -6.96 9.97
C GLU A 200 1.41 -6.78 8.51
N TYR A 201 1.57 -5.58 7.94
CA TYR A 201 1.16 -5.25 6.58
C TYR A 201 2.33 -4.72 5.76
N LEU A 202 2.51 -5.27 4.56
CA LEU A 202 3.27 -4.61 3.51
C LEU A 202 2.41 -3.48 2.93
N ILE A 203 2.93 -2.27 2.95
CA ILE A 203 2.21 -1.09 2.49
C ILE A 203 2.83 -0.59 1.18
N MET A 204 2.01 -0.41 0.15
CA MET A 204 2.39 0.17 -1.14
C MET A 204 1.68 1.50 -1.35
N ILE A 205 2.42 2.53 -1.74
CA ILE A 205 1.82 3.80 -2.12
C ILE A 205 1.23 3.65 -3.52
N HIS A 206 -0.10 3.71 -3.64
CA HIS A 206 -0.75 3.69 -4.94
C HIS A 206 -0.67 5.08 -5.60
N SER A 207 -1.10 6.11 -4.89
CA SER A 207 -1.03 7.51 -5.31
C SER A 207 -0.85 8.44 -4.11
N GLY A 208 -0.30 9.63 -4.36
CA GLY A 208 0.09 10.58 -3.32
C GLY A 208 1.57 10.48 -2.95
N GLU A 209 1.96 11.28 -1.97
CA GLU A 209 3.32 11.41 -1.48
C GLU A 209 3.35 11.24 0.04
N CYS A 210 4.31 10.47 0.53
CA CYS A 210 4.50 10.19 1.95
C CYS A 210 5.94 10.50 2.37
N LEU A 211 6.11 11.21 3.47
CA LEU A 211 7.40 11.54 4.04
C LEU A 211 7.77 10.54 5.14
N LEU A 212 8.94 9.93 5.00
CA LEU A 212 9.56 9.16 6.08
C LEU A 212 10.41 10.08 6.97
N THR A 213 10.23 9.92 8.27
CA THR A 213 10.95 10.64 9.30
C THR A 213 11.50 9.67 10.34
N LYS A 214 12.67 9.98 10.91
CA LYS A 214 13.25 9.24 12.04
C LYS A 214 13.39 10.17 13.23
N ASN A 215 12.83 9.78 14.36
CA ASN A 215 12.96 10.48 15.62
C ASN A 215 14.20 9.98 16.35
N TYR A 216 15.01 10.93 16.80
CA TYR A 216 16.08 10.81 17.78
C TYR A 216 15.67 11.60 19.03
N ASP A 217 16.30 11.36 20.18
CA ASP A 217 15.87 11.82 21.51
C ASP A 217 15.28 13.24 21.58
N TYR A 218 15.85 14.19 20.83
CA TYR A 218 15.37 15.58 20.81
C TYR A 218 15.06 16.13 19.41
N LYS A 219 15.12 15.30 18.35
CA LYS A 219 15.04 15.78 16.96
C LYS A 219 14.37 14.79 16.02
N GLN A 220 13.54 15.32 15.12
CA GLN A 220 12.97 14.57 14.01
C GLN A 220 13.71 14.90 12.71
N ILE A 221 14.24 13.87 12.05
CA ILE A 221 14.99 13.99 10.81
C ILE A 221 14.14 13.49 9.65
N LYS A 222 14.07 14.29 8.58
CA LYS A 222 13.40 13.92 7.33
C LYS A 222 14.34 13.05 6.50
N ILE A 223 13.90 11.84 6.16
CA ILE A 223 14.72 10.87 5.43
C ILE A 223 14.48 11.00 3.93
N ILE A 224 13.25 10.74 3.50
CA ILE A 224 12.91 10.69 2.07
C ILE A 224 11.41 10.89 1.85
N CYS A 225 11.06 11.53 0.74
CA CYS A 225 9.68 11.55 0.24
C CYS A 225 9.48 10.38 -0.74
N LEU A 226 8.47 9.56 -0.47
CA LEU A 226 8.11 8.38 -1.25
C LEU A 226 6.83 8.65 -2.05
N GLY A 227 6.79 8.14 -3.27
CA GLY A 227 5.65 8.30 -4.18
C GLY A 227 5.08 6.97 -4.67
N SER A 228 4.23 7.04 -5.70
CA SER A 228 3.55 5.89 -6.29
C SER A 228 4.50 4.75 -6.70
N GLY A 229 4.25 3.56 -6.16
CA GLY A 229 5.03 2.33 -6.36
C GLY A 229 6.03 2.03 -5.25
N CYS A 230 6.32 2.98 -4.35
CA CYS A 230 7.19 2.73 -3.21
C CYS A 230 6.50 1.85 -2.17
N MET A 231 7.30 0.99 -1.53
CA MET A 231 6.89 0.15 -0.40
C MET A 231 7.43 0.68 0.93
N ILE A 232 6.64 0.47 1.98
CA ILE A 232 6.93 0.86 3.36
C ILE A 232 6.59 -0.32 4.28
N ALA A 233 7.23 -0.37 5.45
CA ALA A 233 7.14 -1.45 6.43
C ALA A 233 7.53 -2.84 5.88
N ASP A 234 8.23 -2.89 4.75
CA ASP A 234 8.83 -4.11 4.24
C ASP A 234 9.85 -4.69 5.24
N GLU A 235 10.50 -3.86 6.05
CA GLU A 235 11.33 -4.31 7.16
C GLU A 235 10.55 -5.11 8.22
N CYS A 236 9.34 -4.68 8.57
CA CYS A 236 8.47 -5.38 9.51
C CYS A 236 7.99 -6.73 8.95
N VAL A 237 7.74 -6.76 7.64
CA VAL A 237 7.24 -7.95 6.95
C VAL A 237 8.33 -9.00 6.79
N PHE A 238 9.52 -8.62 6.32
CA PHE A 238 10.59 -9.57 5.98
C PHE A 238 11.53 -9.91 7.15
N TYR A 239 11.73 -8.99 8.10
CA TYR A 239 12.65 -9.20 9.24
C TYR A 239 11.98 -9.34 10.58
N ASN A 240 10.68 -9.05 10.66
CA ASN A 240 9.97 -8.96 11.93
C ASN A 240 10.55 -7.90 12.89
N GLU A 241 11.18 -6.86 12.34
CA GLU A 241 11.66 -5.73 13.12
C GLU A 241 10.57 -4.66 13.26
N PRO A 242 10.57 -3.89 14.37
CA PRO A 242 9.76 -2.69 14.48
C PRO A 242 10.09 -1.70 13.35
N SER A 243 9.12 -0.86 12.95
CA SER A 243 9.38 0.13 11.93
C SER A 243 10.44 1.13 12.38
N HIS A 244 11.42 1.36 11.52
CA HIS A 244 12.53 2.28 11.79
C HIS A 244 12.13 3.75 11.62
N TYR A 245 10.99 4.01 10.99
CA TYR A 245 10.59 5.35 10.57
C TYR A 245 9.11 5.61 10.87
N THR A 246 8.78 6.87 11.12
CA THR A 246 7.41 7.36 11.07
C THR A 246 7.08 7.77 9.63
N CYS A 247 5.97 7.28 9.10
CA CYS A 247 5.49 7.60 7.75
C CYS A 247 4.25 8.48 7.81
N ARG A 248 4.32 9.68 7.23
CA ARG A 248 3.23 10.67 7.19
C ARG A 248 2.87 11.05 5.76
N VAL A 249 1.59 11.24 5.47
CA VAL A 249 1.14 11.76 4.18
C VAL A 249 1.42 13.26 4.05
N VAL A 250 2.04 13.66 2.93
CA VAL A 250 2.34 15.08 2.64
C VAL A 250 1.55 15.63 1.45
N SER A 251 1.01 14.78 0.59
CA SER A 251 0.04 15.20 -0.43
C SER A 251 -1.34 15.48 0.19
N GLU A 252 -2.19 16.24 -0.49
CA GLU A 252 -3.57 16.51 0.00
C GLU A 252 -4.37 15.22 0.21
N ASN A 253 -4.24 14.28 -0.73
CA ASN A 253 -4.86 12.97 -0.70
C ASN A 253 -3.81 11.91 -1.04
N ALA A 254 -3.91 10.73 -0.40
CA ALA A 254 -3.12 9.56 -0.74
C ALA A 254 -3.98 8.29 -0.71
N LYS A 255 -3.72 7.37 -1.65
CA LYS A 255 -4.32 6.02 -1.70
C LYS A 255 -3.19 5.03 -1.47
N LEU A 256 -3.36 4.15 -0.50
CA LEU A 256 -2.37 3.14 -0.13
C LEU A 256 -2.98 1.75 -0.14
N TYR A 257 -2.18 0.78 -0.57
CA TYR A 257 -2.51 -0.64 -0.63
C TYR A 257 -1.83 -1.37 0.52
N PHE A 258 -2.61 -2.16 1.25
CA PHE A 258 -2.18 -2.92 2.41
C PHE A 258 -2.32 -4.41 2.11
N VAL A 259 -1.24 -5.17 2.28
CA VAL A 259 -1.24 -6.62 2.12
C VAL A 259 -0.72 -7.22 3.42
N LYS A 260 -1.47 -8.11 4.08
CA LYS A 260 -0.97 -8.77 5.29
C LYS A 260 0.29 -9.60 4.98
N LYS A 261 1.25 -9.58 5.89
CA LYS A 261 2.50 -10.36 5.88
C LYS A 261 2.26 -11.81 5.50
N GLN A 262 1.29 -12.48 6.15
CA GLN A 262 0.96 -13.89 5.88
C GLN A 262 0.52 -14.10 4.42
N HIS A 263 -0.38 -13.25 3.91
CA HIS A 263 -0.88 -13.35 2.54
C HIS A 263 0.22 -13.15 1.50
N PHE A 264 1.12 -12.20 1.77
CA PHE A 264 2.25 -11.92 0.89
C PHE A 264 3.27 -13.07 0.89
N LEU A 265 3.65 -13.56 2.07
CA LEU A 265 4.64 -14.63 2.22
C LEU A 265 4.17 -15.96 1.62
N LEU A 266 2.86 -16.24 1.62
CA LEU A 266 2.30 -17.40 0.91
C LEU A 266 2.53 -17.38 -0.61
N GLN A 267 2.82 -16.20 -1.18
CA GLN A 267 3.17 -16.06 -2.59
C GLN A 267 4.69 -16.04 -2.83
N CYS A 268 5.51 -16.13 -1.77
CA CYS A 268 6.97 -16.13 -1.85
C CYS A 268 7.52 -17.56 -1.74
N SER A 269 8.50 -17.91 -2.57
CA SER A 269 9.40 -19.02 -2.21
C SER A 269 10.35 -18.58 -1.10
N GLN A 270 10.94 -19.53 -0.37
CA GLN A 270 11.93 -19.22 0.67
C GLN A 270 13.13 -18.45 0.11
N GLU A 271 13.57 -18.80 -1.11
CA GLU A 271 14.65 -18.11 -1.82
C GLU A 271 14.30 -16.64 -2.11
N VAL A 272 13.09 -16.40 -2.62
CA VAL A 272 12.60 -15.04 -2.87
C VAL A 272 12.54 -14.27 -1.56
N ALA A 273 11.94 -14.85 -0.50
CA ALA A 273 11.87 -14.22 0.81
C ALA A 273 13.26 -13.84 1.35
N ASN A 274 14.25 -14.72 1.22
CA ASN A 274 15.64 -14.46 1.62
C ASN A 274 16.29 -13.35 0.79
N LYS A 275 16.01 -13.27 -0.51
CA LYS A 275 16.51 -12.21 -1.39
C LYS A 275 15.90 -10.85 -1.01
N LEU A 276 14.60 -10.79 -0.78
CA LEU A 276 13.91 -9.59 -0.28
C LEU A 276 14.49 -9.15 1.07
N THR A 277 14.78 -10.14 1.90
CA THR A 277 15.45 -10.01 3.20
C THR A 277 16.89 -9.45 3.09
N LYS A 278 17.55 -9.54 1.94
CA LYS A 278 18.84 -8.84 1.76
C LYS A 278 18.63 -7.41 1.26
N LEU A 279 17.70 -7.23 0.33
CA LEU A 279 17.42 -5.94 -0.29
C LEU A 279 16.87 -4.91 0.72
N CYS A 280 15.90 -5.31 1.56
CA CYS A 280 15.31 -4.35 2.48
C CYS A 280 16.30 -3.97 3.62
N LYS A 281 17.18 -4.88 4.07
CA LYS A 281 18.27 -4.59 5.01
C LYS A 281 19.24 -3.56 4.46
N ALA A 282 19.73 -3.77 3.24
CA ALA A 282 20.62 -2.82 2.57
C ALA A 282 19.97 -1.43 2.46
N ARG A 283 18.69 -1.39 2.06
CA ARG A 283 17.94 -0.13 1.93
C ARG A 283 17.72 0.59 3.27
N VAL A 284 17.45 -0.14 4.36
CA VAL A 284 17.34 0.44 5.71
C VAL A 284 18.68 0.99 6.16
N ALA A 285 19.77 0.23 6.00
CA ALA A 285 21.12 0.68 6.36
C ALA A 285 21.50 1.98 5.64
N THR A 286 21.25 2.07 4.33
CA THR A 286 21.50 3.30 3.56
C THR A 286 20.68 4.49 4.06
N ARG A 287 19.42 4.28 4.42
CA ARG A 287 18.55 5.35 4.95
C ARG A 287 18.95 5.80 6.34
N ASP A 288 19.44 4.88 7.17
CA ASP A 288 19.95 5.18 8.50
C ASP A 288 21.25 5.96 8.44
N GLU A 289 22.17 5.59 7.55
CA GLU A 289 23.38 6.38 7.27
C GLU A 289 23.03 7.80 6.83
N MET A 290 22.05 7.96 5.91
CA MET A 290 21.55 9.27 5.51
C MET A 290 20.97 10.06 6.69
N ALA A 291 20.25 9.39 7.59
CA ALA A 291 19.67 10.00 8.78
C ALA A 291 20.77 10.51 9.73
N GLU A 292 21.80 9.71 9.97
CA GLU A 292 22.93 10.05 10.82
C GLU A 292 23.72 11.23 10.26
N VAL A 293 24.04 11.22 8.96
CA VAL A 293 24.74 12.33 8.31
C VAL A 293 23.91 13.62 8.41
N ALA A 294 22.61 13.55 8.12
CA ALA A 294 21.71 14.70 8.25
C ALA A 294 21.63 15.20 9.71
N SER A 295 21.69 14.31 10.71
CA SER A 295 21.69 14.69 12.12
C SER A 295 22.89 15.55 12.51
N ARG A 296 24.08 15.22 11.97
CA ARG A 296 25.35 15.93 12.23
C ARG A 296 25.36 17.30 11.57
N VAL A 297 24.94 17.39 10.31
CA VAL A 297 24.89 18.67 9.58
C VAL A 297 23.94 19.66 10.23
N VAL A 298 22.80 19.19 10.76
CA VAL A 298 21.86 20.08 11.49
C VAL A 298 22.46 20.59 12.80
N LEU A 299 23.26 19.78 13.51
CA LEU A 299 24.00 20.23 14.69
C LEU A 299 25.01 21.33 14.33
N GLU A 300 25.75 21.19 13.22
CA GLU A 300 26.69 22.23 12.75
C GLU A 300 26.00 23.52 12.29
N SER A 301 24.81 23.41 11.71
CA SER A 301 24.01 24.59 11.32
C SER A 301 23.38 25.34 12.50
N SER A 302 23.29 24.72 13.69
CA SER A 302 22.82 25.44 14.89
C SER A 302 23.82 26.48 15.42
N SER A 303 25.02 26.53 14.84
CA SER A 303 26.01 27.60 15.00
C SER A 303 25.81 28.79 14.04
N PHE A 304 24.86 28.74 13.10
CA PHE A 304 24.54 29.87 12.22
C PHE A 304 23.07 30.26 12.36
N SER A 305 22.87 31.52 12.74
CA SER A 305 21.61 32.18 13.09
C SER A 305 20.40 31.85 12.22
N ASN A 306 19.25 31.82 12.89
CA ASN A 306 17.89 31.90 12.34
C ASN A 306 17.76 32.96 11.23
N THR A 307 17.79 32.53 9.96
CA THR A 307 17.14 33.27 8.88
C THR A 307 16.11 32.35 8.23
N VAL A 308 14.83 32.66 8.45
CA VAL A 308 13.70 32.00 7.79
C VAL A 308 13.76 32.33 6.30
N THR A 309 14.40 31.48 5.51
CA THR A 309 14.34 31.56 4.05
C THR A 309 13.08 30.81 3.60
N LYS A 310 12.03 31.56 3.26
CA LYS A 310 10.88 31.02 2.51
C LYS A 310 11.37 30.66 1.11
N PHE A 311 11.63 29.38 0.86
CA PHE A 311 11.89 28.90 -0.49
C PHE A 311 10.58 28.93 -1.30
N PRO A 312 10.49 29.71 -2.40
CA PRO A 312 9.35 29.61 -3.29
C PRO A 312 9.32 28.24 -3.96
N LEU A 313 8.12 27.68 -4.16
CA LEU A 313 7.93 26.42 -4.87
C LEU A 313 8.58 26.50 -6.27
N ALA A 314 9.35 25.47 -6.61
CA ALA A 314 10.07 25.43 -7.88
C ALA A 314 9.13 25.52 -9.09
N HIS A 315 9.54 26.27 -10.10
CA HIS A 315 8.78 26.51 -11.33
C HIS A 315 8.33 25.19 -12.00
N PRO A 316 7.09 25.08 -12.51
CA PRO A 316 6.52 23.82 -13.01
C PRO A 316 7.37 23.07 -14.05
N MET A 317 8.10 23.81 -14.90
CA MET A 317 9.00 23.22 -15.90
C MET A 317 10.20 22.49 -15.28
N LEU A 318 10.73 22.96 -14.14
CA LEU A 318 11.80 22.27 -13.41
C LEU A 318 11.27 21.02 -12.74
N ARG A 319 10.04 21.05 -12.21
CA ARG A 319 9.37 19.88 -11.62
C ARG A 319 9.26 18.74 -12.64
N LYS A 320 8.86 19.06 -13.88
CA LYS A 320 8.77 18.07 -14.98
C LYS A 320 10.11 17.48 -15.41
N LYS A 321 11.20 18.25 -15.30
CA LYS A 321 12.56 17.85 -15.69
C LYS A 321 13.25 16.93 -14.67
N PHE A 322 12.87 17.04 -13.38
CA PHE A 322 13.38 16.21 -12.29
C PHE A 322 12.48 15.03 -11.92
N SER A 323 11.24 15.00 -12.43
CA SER A 323 10.38 13.81 -12.40
C SER A 323 10.89 12.74 -13.36
N VAL A 324 11.94 12.01 -12.98
CA VAL A 324 12.44 10.86 -13.75
C VAL A 324 11.59 9.63 -13.41
N PRO A 325 10.85 9.03 -14.36
CA PRO A 325 10.23 7.73 -14.15
C PRO A 325 11.29 6.61 -14.17
N TYR A 326 11.01 5.53 -13.44
CA TYR A 326 11.83 4.33 -13.35
C TYR A 326 11.86 3.58 -14.70
N ASN A 327 12.76 3.97 -15.60
CA ASN A 327 13.09 3.17 -16.79
C ASN A 327 14.52 2.67 -16.63
N VAL A 328 14.67 1.36 -16.39
CA VAL A 328 15.94 0.67 -16.49
C VAL A 328 15.93 -0.06 -17.84
N SER A 329 16.63 0.51 -18.82
CA SER A 329 17.05 -0.23 -20.01
C SER A 329 18.09 -1.26 -19.60
N GLN A 330 18.00 -2.44 -20.22
CA GLN A 330 18.95 -3.54 -20.05
C GLN A 330 20.37 -3.09 -20.39
N SER A 331 21.35 -3.73 -19.74
CA SER A 331 22.81 -3.50 -19.83
C SER A 331 23.34 -2.29 -19.06
N ASN A 332 23.63 -2.50 -17.78
CA ASN A 332 24.96 -2.26 -17.18
C ASN A 332 24.89 -2.50 -15.67
N GLU A 333 25.70 -3.44 -15.20
CA GLU A 333 25.98 -3.67 -13.79
C GLU A 333 26.73 -2.47 -13.23
N SER A 334 25.99 -1.44 -12.82
CA SER A 334 26.46 -0.43 -11.88
C SER A 334 25.27 -0.02 -11.03
N LEU A 335 25.29 -0.44 -9.77
CA LEU A 335 24.23 -0.28 -8.77
C LEU A 335 24.13 1.16 -8.22
N LEU A 336 24.31 2.15 -9.08
CA LEU A 336 24.20 3.56 -8.74
C LEU A 336 23.31 4.24 -9.77
N CYS A 337 22.01 4.37 -9.46
CA CYS A 337 21.15 5.35 -10.15
C CYS A 337 21.51 6.76 -9.66
N VAL A 338 22.68 7.26 -10.04
CA VAL A 338 22.95 8.69 -10.07
C VAL A 338 22.71 9.14 -11.51
N PRO A 339 21.82 10.10 -11.78
CA PRO A 339 21.65 10.65 -13.12
C PRO A 339 23.02 11.09 -13.66
N GLY A 340 23.43 10.66 -14.86
CA GLY A 340 24.75 10.99 -15.43
C GLY A 340 25.04 12.50 -15.54
N ASN A 341 24.00 13.33 -15.45
CA ASN A 341 24.09 14.79 -15.42
C ASN A 341 24.54 15.36 -14.06
N LEU A 342 24.45 14.59 -12.96
CA LEU A 342 24.91 15.00 -11.63
C LEU A 342 26.44 14.93 -11.52
N ASN A 343 27.11 13.98 -12.20
CA ASN A 343 28.58 13.95 -12.23
C ASN A 343 29.15 15.14 -13.01
N LYS A 344 28.57 15.49 -14.17
CA LYS A 344 28.94 16.71 -14.91
C LYS A 344 28.65 18.00 -14.12
N SER A 345 27.57 18.02 -13.34
CA SER A 345 27.22 19.17 -12.49
C SER A 345 28.11 19.28 -11.25
N LYS A 346 28.51 18.14 -10.66
CA LYS A 346 29.44 18.04 -9.53
C LYS A 346 30.85 18.44 -9.97
N GLU A 347 31.31 18.00 -11.14
CA GLU A 347 32.55 18.47 -11.76
C GLU A 347 32.51 19.96 -12.11
N LYS A 348 31.40 20.46 -12.67
CA LYS A 348 31.22 21.91 -12.91
C LYS A 348 31.27 22.70 -11.60
N LEU A 349 30.62 22.23 -10.53
CA LEU A 349 30.63 22.87 -9.21
C LEU A 349 32.02 22.80 -8.55
N ILE A 350 32.74 21.69 -8.69
CA ILE A 350 34.12 21.56 -8.23
C ILE A 350 35.04 22.50 -9.00
N ASN A 351 34.89 22.61 -10.33
CA ASN A 351 35.67 23.51 -11.17
C ASN A 351 35.32 24.98 -10.94
N LEU A 352 34.05 25.31 -10.66
CA LEU A 352 33.61 26.63 -10.23
C LEU A 352 34.17 26.99 -8.85
N ARG A 353 34.16 26.06 -7.88
CA ARG A 353 34.79 26.27 -6.57
C ARG A 353 36.30 26.45 -6.68
N LYS A 354 36.97 25.67 -7.55
CA LYS A 354 38.40 25.86 -7.85
C LYS A 354 38.67 27.23 -8.46
N ARG A 355 37.86 27.69 -9.44
CA ARG A 355 37.99 29.04 -10.03
C ARG A 355 37.71 30.16 -9.05
N VAL A 356 36.69 30.03 -8.18
CA VAL A 356 36.38 31.04 -7.16
C VAL A 356 37.47 31.11 -6.10
N ASN A 357 38.05 29.97 -5.70
CA ASN A 357 39.19 29.94 -4.78
C ASN A 357 40.49 30.47 -5.42
N LEU A 358 40.73 30.20 -6.71
CA LEU A 358 41.87 30.77 -7.45
C LEU A 358 41.72 32.30 -7.62
N ASN A 359 40.50 32.79 -7.89
CA ASN A 359 40.24 34.23 -7.97
C ASN A 359 40.32 34.91 -6.60
N ARG A 360 39.96 34.22 -5.51
CA ARG A 360 40.20 34.70 -4.15
C ARG A 360 41.69 34.73 -3.81
N SER A 361 42.49 33.74 -4.19
CA SER A 361 43.95 33.77 -3.95
C SER A 361 44.64 34.86 -4.79
N LEU A 362 44.19 35.10 -6.03
CA LEU A 362 44.68 36.19 -6.88
C LEU A 362 44.27 37.59 -6.39
N MET A 363 43.10 37.72 -5.74
CA MET A 363 42.71 38.98 -5.09
C MET A 363 43.48 39.22 -3.77
N VAL A 364 43.80 38.16 -3.02
CA VAL A 364 44.66 38.27 -1.83
C VAL A 364 46.10 38.60 -2.22
N SER A 365 46.63 38.05 -3.32
CA SER A 365 47.98 38.39 -3.82
C SER A 365 48.07 39.78 -4.45
N ARG A 366 46.96 40.33 -4.97
CA ARG A 366 46.91 41.73 -5.46
C ARG A 366 46.85 42.75 -4.31
N ASN A 367 46.23 42.39 -3.18
CA ASN A 367 46.22 43.25 -1.99
C ASN A 367 47.52 43.19 -1.17
N SER A 368 48.40 42.20 -1.39
CA SER A 368 49.74 42.15 -0.78
C SER A 368 50.82 42.84 -1.60
N LEU A 369 50.51 43.33 -2.81
CA LEU A 369 51.46 44.04 -3.70
C LEU A 369 51.23 45.56 -3.74
N SER A 370 50.30 46.11 -2.96
CA SER A 370 49.96 47.54 -2.94
C SER A 370 50.38 48.28 -1.66
N ASN A 371 51.32 47.71 -0.89
CA ASN A 371 51.92 48.38 0.28
C ASN A 371 53.45 48.33 0.19
N SER A 372 54.00 49.01 -0.80
CA SER A 372 55.38 49.49 -0.74
C SER A 372 55.58 50.61 -1.76
N ILE A 373 56.09 51.74 -1.25
CA ILE A 373 56.62 52.93 -1.93
C ILE A 373 55.63 54.11 -2.02
N LEU A 374 55.53 54.79 -0.87
CA LEU A 374 55.45 56.25 -0.77
C LEU A 374 56.90 56.78 -0.67
N ILE A 375 57.18 57.84 -1.43
CA ILE A 375 58.26 58.85 -1.46
C ILE A 375 58.80 59.00 -2.88
#